data_AF-A0A4Q6CD84-F1
#
_entry.id   AF-A0A4Q6CD84-F1
#
_cell.length_a   1.000
_cell.length_b   1.000
_cell.length_c   1.000
_cell.angle_alpha   90.00
_cell.angle_beta   90.00
_cell.angle_gamma   90.00
#
_symmetry.space_group_name_H-M   'P 1'
#
loop_
_entity.id
_entity.type
_entity.pdbx_description
1 polymer ?
#
loop_
_entity_poly.entity_id
_entity_poly.type
_entity_poly.pdbx_seq_one_letter_code
_entity_poly.pdbx_strand_id
1 'polypeptide(L)'
;MTVFRRSAHQYALIAGTAFHLLLWPLTSYSDVKLADEIQFPKPSPSVMDDWKQNFIRDEVWYFANANELVQLLLKPLAAFPEIVSQLKQNMFDVRMPPKQLRTRIDLSRSLYGIPGSDGSTVGVVVDSRLRSAIPVWMKRSMDEYSLARRRLYMWGRFRSGDEIDAFLERAHLSAERLARVKSEVIKVGDVLIIPLTTENWKYFPDEMREQYIQDYLKRMASLTLHHELYLNLNVSNVSEIVEQYAVGTDPKVLRRFLTQRLGGQSEVKIPLRELLPDFIRKNLARYQACAGPNCFNSSLNVARGREAVIQFTTQEDLMKQISMSYRRVRPDEPLRLGDVLVYSSLKDEMKHASTYIDRDYAFTKNGLGRSSPYVFQKHSEIEQGYFKDDRFQLSVFRIPESGQAVLSADGRGWRGAYTEPYFKGRLSRPLGVSAQMSTSERAAVFKQADVLVRKNSLSLEQWVDLLGDPDAREQFETLHKLFKQWSKFADHELELNATGFNPIGEVAENQQKLKTILESEFLTDSRKKFLWRVKKNSNDYDAILTQISIKHSVDFDQLDSSGVPLVSCHRLAMKFGL
;
A
#
# COMPACT_ATOMS: atom_id res chain seq x y z
N MET A 1 49.85 6.61 11.91
CA MET A 1 49.34 6.50 10.51
C MET A 1 48.90 5.10 10.11
N THR A 2 49.47 4.02 10.65
CA THR A 2 49.12 2.62 10.32
C THR A 2 47.74 2.15 10.85
N VAL A 3 47.18 2.86 11.84
CA VAL A 3 45.83 2.60 12.40
C VAL A 3 44.71 3.26 11.57
N PHE A 4 45.02 4.30 10.77
CA PHE A 4 44.04 5.01 9.94
C PHE A 4 43.70 4.30 8.62
N ARG A 5 44.51 3.31 8.18
CA ARG A 5 44.21 2.47 7.00
C ARG A 5 43.30 1.27 7.32
N ARG A 6 43.21 0.84 8.59
CA ARG A 6 42.38 -0.31 8.98
C ARG A 6 40.88 0.00 9.04
N SER A 7 40.50 1.24 9.35
CA SER A 7 39.10 1.70 9.37
C SER A 7 38.52 1.96 7.98
N ALA A 8 39.32 2.45 7.01
CA ALA A 8 38.85 2.66 5.65
C ALA A 8 38.49 1.35 4.91
N HIS A 9 39.13 0.23 5.25
CA HIS A 9 38.84 -1.08 4.67
C HIS A 9 37.61 -1.77 5.29
N GLN A 10 37.33 -1.54 6.57
CA GLN A 10 36.10 -2.02 7.22
C GLN A 10 34.86 -1.20 6.84
N TYR A 11 35.01 0.08 6.48
CA TYR A 11 33.92 0.83 5.87
C TYR A 11 33.72 0.50 4.39
N ALA A 12 34.74 0.07 3.64
CA ALA A 12 34.57 -0.55 2.31
C ALA A 12 33.94 -1.97 2.36
N LEU A 13 33.86 -2.54 3.56
CA LEU A 13 32.99 -3.65 3.95
C LEU A 13 31.55 -3.19 4.27
N ILE A 14 31.22 -1.92 3.94
CA ILE A 14 30.30 -1.66 2.82
C ILE A 14 30.00 -3.01 2.17
N ALA A 15 28.91 -3.59 2.64
CA ALA A 15 27.65 -3.42 1.96
C ALA A 15 27.63 -3.97 0.52
N GLY A 16 28.75 -4.47 0.00
CA GLY A 16 28.81 -5.67 -0.82
C GLY A 16 28.02 -6.82 -0.20
N THR A 17 27.89 -6.92 1.13
CA THR A 17 27.07 -7.95 1.79
C THR A 17 25.56 -7.66 1.75
N ALA A 18 25.15 -6.38 1.69
CA ALA A 18 23.77 -6.00 1.36
C ALA A 18 23.50 -6.10 -0.16
N PHE A 19 24.55 -6.16 -0.98
CA PHE A 19 24.51 -6.24 -2.44
C PHE A 19 24.16 -7.65 -2.98
N HIS A 20 24.28 -8.71 -2.16
CA HIS A 20 23.94 -10.08 -2.58
C HIS A 20 22.58 -10.60 -2.10
N LEU A 21 21.98 -10.04 -1.04
CA LEU A 21 20.65 -10.46 -0.57
C LEU A 21 19.46 -9.75 -1.28
N LEU A 22 19.73 -8.79 -2.18
CA LEU A 22 18.71 -8.05 -2.92
C LEU A 22 18.58 -8.43 -4.41
N LEU A 23 19.44 -9.32 -4.93
CA LEU A 23 19.37 -9.80 -6.32
C LEU A 23 18.33 -10.92 -6.55
N TRP A 24 17.70 -11.44 -5.49
CA TRP A 24 16.79 -12.59 -5.58
C TRP A 24 15.42 -12.33 -6.26
N PRO A 25 15.11 -11.14 -6.82
CA PRO A 25 14.05 -11.06 -7.83
C PRO A 25 14.50 -10.46 -9.17
N LEU A 26 15.78 -10.15 -9.37
CA LEU A 26 16.25 -9.61 -10.66
C LEU A 26 16.56 -10.70 -11.70
N THR A 27 16.72 -11.95 -11.26
CA THR A 27 16.94 -13.14 -12.10
C THR A 27 15.68 -13.98 -12.32
N SER A 28 14.59 -13.79 -11.57
CA SER A 28 13.43 -14.70 -11.60
C SER A 28 12.28 -14.29 -12.54
N TYR A 29 12.47 -13.27 -13.38
CA TYR A 29 11.43 -12.83 -14.34
C TYR A 29 11.76 -13.15 -15.81
N SER A 30 12.90 -13.80 -16.11
CA SER A 30 13.29 -14.04 -17.50
C SER A 30 12.75 -15.30 -18.15
N ASP A 31 12.20 -16.28 -17.41
CA ASP A 31 11.85 -17.59 -18.01
C ASP A 31 10.55 -18.22 -17.47
N VAL A 32 9.65 -17.42 -16.87
CA VAL A 32 8.27 -17.90 -16.70
C VAL A 32 7.59 -17.78 -18.06
N LYS A 33 7.55 -18.88 -18.82
CA LYS A 33 6.53 -19.07 -19.85
C LYS A 33 5.18 -18.99 -19.13
N LEU A 34 4.61 -17.79 -19.06
CA LEU A 34 3.24 -17.56 -18.64
C LEU A 34 2.37 -18.43 -19.55
N ALA A 35 1.90 -19.55 -18.99
CA ALA A 35 0.90 -20.38 -19.59
C ALA A 35 -0.35 -19.53 -19.82
N ASP A 36 -0.83 -19.54 -21.06
CA ASP A 36 -1.91 -18.74 -21.62
C ASP A 36 -1.64 -17.22 -21.59
N GLU A 37 -1.59 -16.59 -22.78
CA GLU A 37 -1.40 -15.14 -22.92
C GLU A 37 -2.42 -14.39 -22.08
N ILE A 38 -2.02 -13.90 -20.91
CA ILE A 38 -2.77 -12.88 -20.20
C ILE A 38 -2.87 -11.70 -21.15
N GLN A 39 -4.02 -11.55 -21.80
CA GLN A 39 -4.27 -10.42 -22.66
C GLN A 39 -4.42 -9.19 -21.79
N PHE A 40 -3.32 -8.46 -21.64
CA PHE A 40 -3.35 -7.14 -21.03
C PHE A 40 -4.22 -6.24 -21.91
N PRO A 41 -5.11 -5.44 -21.30
CA PRO A 41 -5.79 -4.42 -22.09
C PRO A 41 -4.73 -3.59 -22.80
N LYS A 42 -5.00 -3.27 -24.06
CA LYS A 42 -4.20 -2.27 -24.77
C LYS A 42 -4.84 -0.90 -24.52
N PRO A 43 -4.04 0.15 -24.24
CA PRO A 43 -4.55 1.51 -24.28
C PRO A 43 -5.27 1.76 -25.61
N SER A 44 -6.35 2.55 -25.62
CA SER A 44 -6.96 2.98 -26.87
C SER A 44 -5.95 3.81 -27.68
N PRO A 45 -6.08 3.90 -29.01
CA PRO A 45 -5.18 4.70 -29.84
C PRO A 45 -5.03 6.14 -29.32
N SER A 46 -6.13 6.79 -28.95
CA SER A 46 -6.10 8.14 -28.36
C SER A 46 -5.34 8.25 -27.04
N VAL A 47 -5.42 7.24 -26.17
CA VAL A 47 -4.67 7.20 -24.91
C VAL A 47 -3.20 6.93 -25.20
N MET A 48 -2.90 6.02 -26.14
CA MET A 48 -1.53 5.72 -26.55
C MET A 48 -0.86 6.95 -27.18
N ASP A 49 -1.55 7.70 -28.03
CA ASP A 49 -1.03 8.92 -28.65
C ASP A 49 -0.72 10.00 -27.61
N ASP A 50 -1.62 10.25 -26.66
CA ASP A 50 -1.33 11.15 -25.53
C ASP A 50 -0.11 10.67 -24.73
N TRP A 51 -0.06 9.36 -24.45
CA TRP A 51 1.03 8.79 -23.68
C TRP A 51 2.37 8.88 -24.41
N LYS A 52 2.46 8.57 -25.70
CA LYS A 52 3.72 8.76 -26.45
C LYS A 52 4.27 10.19 -26.28
N GLN A 53 3.42 11.21 -26.29
CA GLN A 53 3.86 12.59 -26.12
C GLN A 53 4.15 12.96 -24.66
N ASN A 54 3.35 12.44 -23.73
CA ASN A 54 3.30 12.95 -22.35
C ASN A 54 3.60 11.89 -21.29
N PHE A 55 4.09 10.69 -21.63
CA PHE A 55 4.22 9.58 -20.67
C PHE A 55 5.12 9.99 -19.51
N ILE A 56 6.31 10.48 -19.81
CA ILE A 56 7.27 10.99 -18.83
C ILE A 56 7.25 12.53 -18.91
N ARG A 57 6.38 13.16 -18.12
CA ARG A 57 6.28 14.63 -18.08
C ARG A 57 7.08 15.23 -16.93
N ASP A 58 6.90 14.67 -15.75
CA ASP A 58 7.58 15.07 -14.52
C ASP A 58 8.31 13.84 -13.99
N GLU A 59 9.59 13.97 -13.69
CA GLU A 59 10.33 12.93 -12.97
C GLU A 59 10.20 13.19 -11.48
N VAL A 60 9.94 12.15 -10.69
CA VAL A 60 9.84 12.28 -9.25
C VAL A 60 10.85 11.38 -8.57
N TRP A 61 11.73 11.98 -7.78
CA TRP A 61 12.67 11.26 -6.93
C TRP A 61 12.10 11.14 -5.52
N TYR A 62 11.90 9.91 -5.06
CA TYR A 62 11.38 9.65 -3.72
C TYR A 62 12.44 9.09 -2.80
N PHE A 63 12.48 9.64 -1.59
CA PHE A 63 13.40 9.28 -0.51
C PHE A 63 12.58 8.74 0.66
N ALA A 64 13.08 7.73 1.38
CA ALA A 64 12.35 7.16 2.50
C ALA A 64 12.12 8.18 3.62
N ASN A 65 13.01 9.16 3.77
CA ASN A 65 12.84 10.27 4.69
C ASN A 65 13.65 11.51 4.29
N ALA A 66 13.38 12.62 4.99
CA ALA A 66 14.08 13.88 4.78
C ALA A 66 15.60 13.79 4.99
N ASN A 67 16.06 12.95 5.92
CA ASN A 67 17.51 12.75 6.13
C ASN A 67 18.15 12.07 4.92
N GLU A 68 17.49 11.05 4.36
CA GLU A 68 17.99 10.35 3.17
C GLU A 68 18.06 11.31 1.97
N LEU A 69 17.05 12.17 1.77
CA LEU A 69 17.11 13.26 0.79
C LEU A 69 18.32 14.19 1.01
N VAL A 70 18.56 14.62 2.25
CA VAL A 70 19.69 15.52 2.55
C VAL A 70 21.02 14.83 2.25
N GLN A 71 21.22 13.60 2.73
CA GLN A 71 22.50 12.91 2.58
C GLN A 71 22.76 12.45 1.14
N LEU A 72 21.73 11.98 0.43
CA LEU A 72 21.90 11.43 -0.92
C LEU A 72 21.77 12.47 -2.02
N LEU A 73 21.03 13.56 -1.81
CA LEU A 73 20.79 14.57 -2.84
C LEU A 73 21.37 15.94 -2.51
N LEU A 74 20.94 16.56 -1.42
CA LEU A 74 21.23 17.98 -1.19
C LEU A 74 22.68 18.22 -0.76
N LYS A 75 23.25 17.38 0.10
CA LYS A 75 24.62 17.51 0.59
C LYS A 75 25.67 17.30 -0.52
N PRO A 76 25.57 16.27 -1.40
CA PRO A 76 26.47 16.15 -2.54
C PRO A 76 26.38 17.32 -3.53
N LEU A 77 25.23 18.01 -3.57
CA LEU A 77 25.01 19.19 -4.41
C LEU A 77 25.29 20.52 -3.71
N ALA A 78 25.90 20.53 -2.52
CA ALA A 78 26.15 21.77 -1.77
C ALA A 78 27.01 22.80 -2.53
N ALA A 79 27.84 22.35 -3.47
CA ALA A 79 28.62 23.21 -4.37
C ALA A 79 27.80 23.87 -5.49
N PHE A 80 26.50 23.54 -5.62
CA PHE A 80 25.58 24.04 -6.65
C PHE A 80 24.33 24.66 -5.98
N PRO A 81 24.47 25.83 -5.31
CA PRO A 81 23.43 26.38 -4.45
C PRO A 81 22.12 26.70 -5.19
N GLU A 82 22.19 27.10 -6.45
CA GLU A 82 21.00 27.35 -7.28
C GLU A 82 20.20 26.08 -7.53
N ILE A 83 20.89 24.95 -7.78
CA ILE A 83 20.26 23.64 -7.97
C ILE A 83 19.61 23.19 -6.66
N VAL A 84 20.33 23.30 -5.54
CA VAL A 84 19.81 22.95 -4.21
C VAL A 84 18.57 23.77 -3.86
N SER A 85 18.58 25.07 -4.16
CA SER A 85 17.42 25.95 -3.95
C SER A 85 16.21 25.50 -4.77
N GLN A 86 16.39 25.21 -6.06
CA GLN A 86 15.31 24.70 -6.92
C GLN A 86 14.79 23.34 -6.46
N LEU A 87 15.67 22.41 -6.08
CA LEU A 87 15.28 21.11 -5.53
C LEU A 87 14.42 21.30 -4.28
N LYS A 88 14.81 22.18 -3.36
CA LYS A 88 14.04 22.51 -2.16
C LYS A 88 12.67 23.11 -2.48
N GLN A 89 12.58 23.98 -3.50
CA GLN A 89 11.30 24.55 -3.94
C GLN A 89 10.37 23.49 -4.56
N ASN A 90 10.94 22.44 -5.16
CA ASN A 90 10.24 21.32 -5.77
C ASN A 90 10.04 20.12 -4.82
N MET A 91 10.49 20.24 -3.56
CA MET A 91 10.22 19.24 -2.53
C MET A 91 8.76 19.25 -2.12
N PHE A 92 8.24 18.07 -1.83
CA PHE A 92 6.94 17.91 -1.19
C PHE A 92 6.97 16.74 -0.20
N ASP A 93 6.17 16.87 0.84
CA ASP A 93 5.88 15.78 1.76
C ASP A 93 4.72 14.96 1.18
N VAL A 94 4.85 13.63 1.13
CA VAL A 94 3.74 12.77 0.65
C VAL A 94 2.48 12.89 1.52
N ARG A 95 2.61 13.41 2.75
CA ARG A 95 1.49 13.74 3.65
C ARG A 95 0.78 15.04 3.30
N MET A 96 1.30 15.84 2.37
CA MET A 96 0.62 17.07 1.97
C MET A 96 -0.82 16.74 1.54
N PRO A 97 -1.82 17.52 1.98
CA PRO A 97 -3.19 17.37 1.52
C PRO A 97 -3.22 17.27 -0.01
N PRO A 98 -4.02 16.37 -0.62
CA PRO A 98 -4.01 16.17 -2.06
C PRO A 98 -4.16 17.46 -2.88
N LYS A 99 -4.90 18.46 -2.35
CA LYS A 99 -5.03 19.79 -2.97
C LYS A 99 -3.68 20.53 -3.07
N GLN A 100 -2.85 20.49 -2.03
CA GLN A 100 -1.52 21.10 -2.03
C GLN A 100 -0.55 20.29 -2.89
N LEU A 101 -0.64 18.96 -2.83
CA LEU A 101 0.19 18.10 -3.66
C LEU A 101 -0.08 18.33 -5.15
N ARG A 102 -1.33 18.57 -5.55
CA ARG A 102 -1.71 18.94 -6.92
C ARG A 102 -1.16 20.27 -7.39
N THR A 103 -0.91 21.22 -6.49
CA THR A 103 -0.24 22.48 -6.87
C THR A 103 1.25 22.32 -7.09
N ARG A 104 1.84 21.20 -6.63
CA ARG A 104 3.28 20.91 -6.74
C ARG A 104 3.59 19.91 -7.85
N ILE A 105 2.74 18.89 -8.00
CA ILE A 105 2.82 17.88 -9.04
C ILE A 105 1.51 17.88 -9.77
N ASP A 106 1.54 17.85 -11.10
CA ASP A 106 0.36 17.47 -11.85
C ASP A 106 0.07 15.98 -11.64
N LEU A 107 -0.52 15.63 -10.49
CA LEU A 107 -0.90 14.27 -10.13
C LEU A 107 -1.86 13.68 -11.17
N SER A 108 -2.53 14.52 -11.97
CA SER A 108 -3.38 14.06 -13.08
C SER A 108 -2.58 13.61 -14.30
N ARG A 109 -1.25 13.77 -14.29
CA ARG A 109 -0.37 13.33 -15.39
C ARG A 109 0.85 12.56 -14.93
N SER A 110 1.13 12.52 -13.63
CA SER A 110 2.23 11.75 -13.07
C SER A 110 2.03 10.24 -13.27
N LEU A 111 3.06 9.55 -13.78
CA LEU A 111 3.16 8.08 -13.73
C LEU A 111 3.37 7.58 -12.30
N TYR A 112 3.88 8.47 -11.44
CA TYR A 112 4.34 8.15 -10.12
C TYR A 112 3.13 8.05 -9.18
N GLY A 113 2.76 6.82 -8.83
CA GLY A 113 1.94 6.59 -7.65
C GLY A 113 2.67 7.16 -6.43
N ILE A 114 1.95 7.89 -5.58
CA ILE A 114 2.52 8.38 -4.32
C ILE A 114 2.82 7.14 -3.47
N PRO A 115 4.09 6.90 -3.07
CA PRO A 115 4.44 5.75 -2.23
C PRO A 115 3.64 5.78 -0.91
N GLY A 116 3.43 4.57 -0.35
CA GLY A 116 2.55 4.34 0.79
C GLY A 116 2.77 5.29 1.98
N SER A 117 1.68 5.54 2.71
CA SER A 117 1.50 6.59 3.71
C SER A 117 2.20 6.37 5.06
N ASP A 118 3.40 5.78 5.09
CA ASP A 118 4.19 5.71 6.34
C ASP A 118 4.52 7.11 6.91
N GLY A 119 4.28 8.15 6.12
CA GLY A 119 4.36 9.55 6.52
C GLY A 119 5.79 10.06 6.66
N SER A 120 6.77 9.25 6.27
CA SER A 120 8.18 9.62 6.29
C SER A 120 8.71 9.95 4.89
N THR A 121 8.11 9.38 3.83
CA THR A 121 8.61 9.55 2.47
C THR A 121 8.55 11.01 1.99
N VAL A 122 9.65 11.48 1.38
CA VAL A 122 9.75 12.81 0.78
C VAL A 122 9.95 12.66 -0.72
N GLY A 123 9.27 13.47 -1.52
CA GLY A 123 9.45 13.50 -2.97
C GLY A 123 10.03 14.82 -3.45
N VAL A 124 10.74 14.77 -4.58
CA VAL A 124 11.24 15.94 -5.29
C VAL A 124 10.83 15.84 -6.75
N VAL A 125 10.19 16.88 -7.27
CA VAL A 125 9.86 16.99 -8.69
C VAL A 125 11.08 17.51 -9.45
N VAL A 126 11.50 16.77 -10.45
CA VAL A 126 12.64 17.09 -11.31
C VAL A 126 12.13 17.26 -12.73
N ASP A 127 11.80 18.50 -13.09
CA ASP A 127 11.46 18.82 -14.48
C ASP A 127 12.69 18.74 -15.40
N SER A 128 12.48 18.83 -16.71
CA SER A 128 13.57 18.72 -17.69
C SER A 128 14.66 19.79 -17.55
N ARG A 129 14.32 21.00 -17.09
CA ARG A 129 15.28 22.11 -16.90
C ARG A 129 16.15 21.82 -15.69
N LEU A 130 15.54 21.47 -14.57
CA LEU A 130 16.26 21.11 -13.36
C LEU A 130 17.13 19.86 -13.57
N ARG A 131 16.60 18.81 -14.23
CA ARG A 131 17.39 17.63 -14.60
C ARG A 131 18.61 17.99 -15.43
N SER A 132 18.45 18.86 -16.43
CA SER A 132 19.55 19.27 -17.31
C SER A 132 20.66 20.02 -16.58
N ALA A 133 20.33 20.76 -15.52
CA ALA A 133 21.29 21.49 -14.69
C ALA A 133 22.05 20.57 -13.72
N ILE A 134 21.45 19.43 -13.32
CA ILE A 134 22.08 18.49 -12.39
C ILE A 134 23.29 17.80 -13.05
N PRO A 135 24.46 17.78 -12.39
CA PRO A 135 25.64 17.08 -12.90
C PRO A 135 25.36 15.62 -13.27
N VAL A 136 25.96 15.15 -14.37
CA VAL A 136 25.72 13.79 -14.91
C VAL A 136 25.98 12.70 -13.87
N TRP A 137 27.06 12.80 -13.09
CA TRP A 137 27.37 11.83 -12.04
C TRP A 137 26.24 11.74 -11.00
N MET A 138 25.59 12.86 -10.70
CA MET A 138 24.51 12.90 -9.72
C MET A 138 23.21 12.33 -10.28
N LYS A 139 22.90 12.61 -11.56
CA LYS A 139 21.78 11.96 -12.26
C LYS A 139 21.90 10.44 -12.21
N ARG A 140 23.09 9.90 -12.54
CA ARG A 140 23.36 8.46 -12.48
C ARG A 140 23.17 7.90 -11.08
N SER A 141 23.72 8.54 -10.05
CA SER A 141 23.52 8.13 -8.65
C SER A 141 22.04 8.08 -8.28
N MET A 142 21.24 9.04 -8.76
CA MET A 142 19.79 9.08 -8.49
C MET A 142 19.01 8.02 -9.26
N ASP A 143 19.40 7.73 -10.50
CA ASP A 143 18.78 6.68 -11.31
C ASP A 143 19.09 5.28 -10.73
N GLU A 144 20.34 5.05 -10.28
CA GLU A 144 20.76 3.84 -9.56
C GLU A 144 19.99 3.66 -8.24
N TYR A 145 19.91 4.73 -7.44
CA TYR A 145 19.14 4.73 -6.20
C TYR A 145 17.66 4.41 -6.46
N SER A 146 17.06 5.04 -7.47
CA SER A 146 15.66 4.84 -7.84
C SER A 146 15.42 3.40 -8.31
N LEU A 147 16.33 2.83 -9.11
CA LEU A 147 16.25 1.45 -9.55
C LEU A 147 16.37 0.46 -8.37
N ALA A 148 17.33 0.67 -7.46
CA ALA A 148 17.50 -0.16 -6.27
C ALA A 148 16.26 -0.16 -5.35
N ARG A 149 15.52 0.96 -5.32
CA ARG A 149 14.26 1.09 -4.58
C ARG A 149 13.02 0.61 -5.36
N ARG A 150 13.19 0.13 -6.60
CA ARG A 150 12.10 -0.20 -7.54
C ARG A 150 11.15 0.99 -7.80
N ARG A 151 11.75 2.18 -7.88
CA ARG A 151 11.07 3.47 -8.11
C ARG A 151 11.49 4.13 -9.42
N LEU A 152 12.44 3.55 -10.16
CA LEU A 152 12.60 3.89 -11.57
C LEU A 152 11.40 3.29 -12.30
N TYR A 153 10.66 4.07 -13.07
CA TYR A 153 9.40 3.61 -13.69
C TYR A 153 9.62 3.00 -15.05
N MET A 154 10.40 3.66 -15.90
CA MET A 154 10.67 3.19 -17.24
C MET A 154 12.16 3.17 -17.52
N TRP A 155 12.60 2.03 -18.06
CA TRP A 155 13.97 1.83 -18.45
C TRP A 155 14.06 0.74 -19.52
N GLY A 156 15.08 0.87 -20.37
CA GLY A 156 15.55 -0.22 -21.23
C GLY A 156 16.58 -1.06 -20.50
N ARG A 157 16.57 -2.38 -20.76
CA ARG A 157 17.50 -3.36 -20.17
C ARG A 157 18.31 -4.00 -21.28
N PHE A 158 19.64 -4.00 -21.14
CA PHE A 158 20.59 -4.48 -22.14
C PHE A 158 21.69 -5.30 -21.47
N ARG A 159 22.26 -6.27 -22.20
CA ARG A 159 23.34 -7.15 -21.74
C ARG A 159 24.72 -6.62 -22.10
N SER A 160 24.83 -5.80 -23.14
CA SER A 160 26.10 -5.28 -23.64
C SER A 160 25.95 -3.88 -24.22
N GLY A 161 27.09 -3.21 -24.44
CA GLY A 161 27.13 -1.94 -25.17
C GLY A 161 26.65 -2.09 -26.61
N ASP A 162 26.98 -3.20 -27.27
CA ASP A 162 26.55 -3.47 -28.65
C ASP A 162 25.02 -3.58 -28.75
N GLU A 163 24.35 -4.17 -27.76
CA GLU A 163 22.88 -4.20 -27.72
C GLU A 163 22.28 -2.80 -27.57
N ILE A 164 22.92 -1.93 -26.79
CA ILE A 164 22.51 -0.51 -26.68
C ILE A 164 22.70 0.19 -28.02
N ASP A 165 23.82 -0.04 -28.68
CA ASP A 165 24.16 0.62 -29.93
C ASP A 165 23.20 0.22 -31.04
N ALA A 166 22.98 -1.08 -31.24
CA ALA A 166 21.97 -1.60 -32.16
C ALA A 166 20.56 -1.10 -31.82
N PHE A 167 20.25 -0.94 -30.53
CA PHE A 167 18.98 -0.38 -30.10
C PHE A 167 18.83 1.11 -30.48
N LEU A 168 19.86 1.93 -30.22
CA LEU A 168 19.85 3.37 -30.48
C LEU A 168 20.01 3.72 -31.96
N GLU A 169 20.62 2.85 -32.78
CA GLU A 169 20.67 3.00 -34.24
C GLU A 169 19.26 3.01 -34.85
N ARG A 170 18.36 2.15 -34.37
CA ARG A 170 16.94 2.12 -34.79
C ARG A 170 16.18 3.39 -34.42
N ALA A 171 16.67 4.16 -33.45
CA ALA A 171 16.07 5.43 -33.06
C ALA A 171 16.47 6.58 -34.00
N HIS A 172 17.41 6.38 -34.94
CA HIS A 172 17.90 7.39 -35.88
C HIS A 172 18.30 8.70 -35.20
N LEU A 173 18.96 8.61 -34.05
CA LEU A 173 19.38 9.77 -33.26
C LEU A 173 20.54 10.51 -33.95
N SER A 174 20.54 11.84 -33.86
CA SER A 174 21.74 12.61 -34.20
C SER A 174 22.90 12.22 -33.28
N ALA A 175 24.15 12.42 -33.73
CA ALA A 175 25.34 12.08 -32.95
C ALA A 175 25.34 12.72 -31.54
N GLU A 176 24.86 13.97 -31.45
CA GLU A 176 24.70 14.68 -30.18
C GLU A 176 23.67 13.99 -29.25
N ARG A 177 22.49 13.66 -29.76
CA ARG A 177 21.45 12.97 -28.98
C ARG A 177 21.87 11.57 -28.58
N LEU A 178 22.55 10.85 -29.47
CA LEU A 178 23.11 9.53 -29.20
C LEU A 178 24.13 9.61 -28.05
N ALA A 179 25.08 10.54 -28.12
CA ALA A 179 26.06 10.75 -27.07
C ALA A 179 25.39 11.12 -25.74
N ARG A 180 24.34 11.96 -25.78
CA ARG A 180 23.56 12.32 -24.60
C ARG A 180 22.89 11.10 -23.96
N VAL A 181 22.17 10.27 -24.73
CA VAL A 181 21.51 9.06 -24.21
C VAL A 181 22.53 8.08 -23.66
N LYS A 182 23.64 7.83 -24.38
CA LYS A 182 24.72 6.95 -23.90
C LYS A 182 25.35 7.46 -22.61
N SER A 183 25.43 8.78 -22.41
CA SER A 183 25.94 9.35 -21.17
C SER A 183 25.05 9.08 -19.94
N GLU A 184 23.79 8.71 -20.13
CA GLU A 184 22.87 8.36 -19.04
C GLU A 184 22.77 6.85 -18.76
N VAL A 185 23.51 6.03 -19.51
CA VAL A 185 23.58 4.58 -19.26
C VAL A 185 24.19 4.33 -17.89
N ILE A 186 23.50 3.54 -17.08
CA ILE A 186 23.99 3.06 -15.78
C ILE A 186 24.23 1.55 -15.84
N LYS A 187 25.21 1.07 -15.07
CA LYS A 187 25.54 -0.36 -14.97
C LYS A 187 25.10 -0.87 -13.60
N VAL A 188 24.22 -1.86 -13.58
CA VAL A 188 23.74 -2.50 -12.35
C VAL A 188 24.02 -4.00 -12.43
N GLY A 189 25.08 -4.43 -11.73
CA GLY A 189 25.64 -5.77 -11.91
C GLY A 189 26.14 -5.95 -13.34
N ASP A 190 25.71 -7.03 -14.00
CA ASP A 190 26.06 -7.35 -15.39
C ASP A 190 25.07 -6.79 -16.42
N VAL A 191 24.19 -5.87 -15.99
CA VAL A 191 23.13 -5.34 -16.83
C VAL A 191 23.37 -3.85 -17.05
N LEU A 192 23.21 -3.41 -18.29
CA LEU A 192 23.19 -2.01 -18.66
C LEU A 192 21.75 -1.53 -18.76
N ILE A 193 21.50 -0.35 -18.20
CA ILE A 193 20.17 0.24 -18.11
C ILE A 193 20.21 1.60 -18.78
N ILE A 194 19.23 1.88 -19.63
CA ILE A 194 18.92 3.24 -20.10
C ILE A 194 17.69 3.72 -19.34
N PRO A 195 17.85 4.62 -18.34
CA PRO A 195 16.72 5.29 -17.71
C PRO A 195 15.97 6.10 -18.76
N LEU A 196 14.64 5.97 -18.83
CA LEU A 196 13.83 6.83 -19.68
C LEU A 196 13.34 8.01 -18.86
N THR A 197 13.75 9.21 -19.25
CA THR A 197 13.65 10.44 -18.44
C THR A 197 12.89 11.51 -19.22
N THR A 198 12.48 12.58 -18.54
CA THR A 198 11.84 13.74 -19.21
C THR A 198 12.73 14.35 -20.28
N GLU A 199 14.06 14.20 -20.13
CA GLU A 199 15.05 14.75 -21.04
C GLU A 199 15.19 13.91 -22.32
N ASN A 200 15.31 12.59 -22.18
CA ASN A 200 15.63 11.71 -23.29
C ASN A 200 14.41 11.06 -23.97
N TRP A 201 13.24 11.06 -23.32
CA TRP A 201 12.01 10.45 -23.85
C TRP A 201 11.64 10.96 -25.24
N LYS A 202 11.76 12.27 -25.44
CA LYS A 202 11.45 12.97 -26.71
C LYS A 202 12.38 12.63 -27.87
N TYR A 203 13.50 11.94 -27.62
CA TYR A 203 14.44 11.55 -28.66
C TYR A 203 14.01 10.27 -29.38
N PHE A 204 13.20 9.44 -28.74
CA PHE A 204 12.80 8.15 -29.29
C PHE A 204 11.62 8.29 -30.27
N PRO A 205 11.65 7.57 -31.41
CA PRO A 205 10.50 7.45 -32.31
C PRO A 205 9.23 6.94 -31.62
N ASP A 206 8.07 7.22 -32.21
CA ASP A 206 6.76 6.83 -31.68
C ASP A 206 6.65 5.33 -31.45
N GLU A 207 7.16 4.52 -32.37
CA GLU A 207 7.12 3.06 -32.31
C GLU A 207 7.89 2.53 -31.08
N MET A 208 9.05 3.14 -30.80
CA MET A 208 9.87 2.78 -29.64
C MET A 208 9.24 3.25 -28.33
N ARG A 209 8.64 4.45 -28.32
CA ARG A 209 7.88 4.97 -27.17
C ARG A 209 6.70 4.07 -26.84
N GLU A 210 5.94 3.66 -27.84
CA GLU A 210 4.84 2.71 -27.68
C GLU A 210 5.33 1.37 -27.12
N GLN A 211 6.40 0.81 -27.67
CA GLN A 211 6.98 -0.45 -27.17
C GLN A 211 7.36 -0.34 -25.69
N TYR A 212 8.00 0.77 -25.27
CA TYR A 212 8.36 0.99 -23.87
C TYR A 212 7.16 1.12 -22.95
N ILE A 213 6.12 1.82 -23.40
CA ILE A 213 4.85 1.92 -22.67
C ILE A 213 4.25 0.52 -22.49
N GLN A 214 4.20 -0.29 -23.56
CA GLN A 214 3.65 -1.64 -23.50
C GLN A 214 4.47 -2.54 -22.55
N ASP A 215 5.79 -2.47 -22.62
CA ASP A 215 6.67 -3.25 -21.73
C ASP A 215 6.55 -2.79 -20.28
N TYR A 216 6.39 -1.49 -20.04
CA TYR A 216 6.07 -0.96 -18.72
C TYR A 216 4.74 -1.50 -18.20
N LEU A 217 3.68 -1.46 -19.01
CA LEU A 217 2.37 -1.99 -18.62
C LEU A 217 2.44 -3.48 -18.29
N LYS A 218 3.15 -4.29 -19.09
CA LYS A 218 3.38 -5.72 -18.83
C LYS A 218 4.09 -5.94 -17.49
N ARG A 219 5.14 -5.17 -17.19
CA ARG A 219 5.87 -5.26 -15.90
C ARG A 219 5.00 -4.90 -14.71
N MET A 220 4.15 -3.89 -14.85
CA MET A 220 3.27 -3.40 -13.78
C MET A 220 2.05 -4.30 -13.56
N ALA A 221 1.72 -5.14 -14.53
CA ALA A 221 0.56 -6.00 -14.47
C ALA A 221 0.79 -7.31 -13.69
N SER A 222 1.64 -7.27 -12.65
CA SER A 222 1.90 -8.38 -11.73
C SER A 222 0.70 -8.76 -10.86
N LEU A 223 -0.48 -8.17 -11.09
CA LEU A 223 -1.73 -8.52 -10.43
C LEU A 223 -2.60 -9.24 -11.47
N THR A 224 -3.19 -10.37 -11.10
CA THR A 224 -4.06 -11.17 -11.95
C THR A 224 -5.19 -10.30 -12.49
N LEU A 225 -5.09 -9.90 -13.76
CA LEU A 225 -6.10 -9.07 -14.39
C LEU A 225 -7.19 -9.97 -14.95
N HIS A 226 -8.28 -10.11 -14.19
CA HIS A 226 -9.47 -10.75 -14.70
C HIS A 226 -10.29 -9.69 -15.46
N HIS A 227 -10.31 -9.79 -16.79
CA HIS A 227 -11.09 -8.89 -17.65
C HIS A 227 -12.39 -9.55 -18.12
N GLU A 228 -12.50 -10.87 -18.00
CA GLU A 228 -13.71 -11.62 -18.31
C GLU A 228 -14.05 -12.57 -17.17
N LEU A 229 -15.32 -12.56 -16.79
CA LEU A 229 -15.93 -13.48 -15.85
C LEU A 229 -17.20 -13.99 -16.52
N TYR A 230 -17.55 -15.24 -16.23
CA TYR A 230 -18.71 -15.90 -16.81
C TYR A 230 -19.61 -16.43 -15.70
N LEU A 231 -20.93 -16.31 -15.91
CA LEU A 231 -21.93 -16.93 -15.06
C LEU A 231 -22.53 -18.14 -15.78
N ASN A 232 -22.70 -19.22 -15.04
CA ASN A 232 -23.50 -20.35 -15.45
C ASN A 232 -24.97 -20.04 -15.12
N LEU A 233 -25.74 -19.66 -16.12
CA LEU A 233 -27.16 -19.39 -16.01
C LEU A 233 -27.93 -20.68 -16.25
N ASN A 234 -28.83 -21.05 -15.36
CA ASN A 234 -29.75 -22.17 -15.54
C ASN A 234 -31.16 -21.79 -15.06
N VAL A 235 -32.17 -22.57 -15.43
CA VAL A 235 -33.57 -22.27 -15.09
C VAL A 235 -33.78 -22.11 -13.57
N SER A 236 -33.09 -22.92 -12.76
CA SER A 236 -33.23 -22.91 -11.31
C SER A 236 -32.62 -21.68 -10.62
N ASN A 237 -31.61 -21.03 -11.19
CA ASN A 237 -30.88 -19.93 -10.54
C ASN A 237 -31.24 -18.54 -11.06
N VAL A 238 -32.18 -18.41 -12.02
CA VAL A 238 -32.59 -17.10 -12.56
C VAL A 238 -33.01 -16.13 -11.46
N SER A 239 -33.80 -16.58 -10.48
CA SER A 239 -34.27 -15.69 -9.40
C SER A 239 -33.14 -15.19 -8.51
N GLU A 240 -32.19 -16.06 -8.17
CA GLU A 240 -31.00 -15.72 -7.38
C GLU A 240 -30.13 -14.70 -8.13
N ILE A 241 -29.87 -14.93 -9.42
CA ILE A 241 -29.11 -13.99 -10.26
C ILE A 241 -29.85 -12.65 -10.36
N VAL A 242 -31.18 -12.64 -10.50
CA VAL A 242 -31.93 -11.38 -10.52
C VAL A 242 -31.78 -10.63 -9.20
N GLU A 243 -31.89 -11.30 -8.05
CA GLU A 243 -31.69 -10.67 -6.74
C GLU A 243 -30.26 -10.12 -6.58
N GLN A 244 -29.28 -10.88 -7.03
CA GLN A 244 -27.87 -10.56 -6.89
C GLN A 244 -27.41 -9.40 -7.80
N TYR A 245 -27.96 -9.33 -9.02
CA TYR A 245 -27.44 -8.45 -10.08
C TYR A 245 -28.39 -7.31 -10.51
N ALA A 246 -29.62 -7.21 -9.97
CA ALA A 246 -30.55 -6.15 -10.33
C ALA A 246 -30.20 -4.75 -9.78
N VAL A 247 -28.95 -4.51 -9.35
CA VAL A 247 -28.57 -3.23 -8.77
C VAL A 247 -28.59 -2.12 -9.82
N GLY A 248 -29.52 -1.16 -9.63
CA GLY A 248 -29.78 -0.07 -10.57
C GLY A 248 -30.57 -0.47 -11.82
N THR A 249 -31.07 -1.69 -11.90
CA THR A 249 -31.87 -2.20 -13.04
C THR A 249 -33.20 -2.75 -12.54
N ASP A 250 -34.29 -2.55 -13.27
CA ASP A 250 -35.57 -3.18 -12.93
C ASP A 250 -35.40 -4.73 -12.92
N PRO A 251 -35.63 -5.41 -11.78
CA PRO A 251 -35.52 -6.87 -11.67
C PRO A 251 -36.34 -7.62 -12.74
N LYS A 252 -37.48 -7.07 -13.17
CA LYS A 252 -38.33 -7.68 -14.20
C LYS A 252 -37.65 -7.64 -15.58
N VAL A 253 -36.97 -6.54 -15.89
CA VAL A 253 -36.21 -6.39 -17.15
C VAL A 253 -35.05 -7.37 -17.17
N LEU A 254 -34.29 -7.46 -16.07
CA LEU A 254 -33.18 -8.41 -15.94
C LEU A 254 -33.67 -9.86 -16.04
N ARG A 255 -34.75 -10.21 -15.35
CA ARG A 255 -35.35 -11.55 -15.44
C ARG A 255 -35.72 -11.91 -16.87
N ARG A 256 -36.41 -11.02 -17.58
CA ARG A 256 -36.79 -11.24 -18.99
C ARG A 256 -35.57 -11.45 -19.87
N PHE A 257 -34.52 -10.64 -19.69
CA PHE A 257 -33.26 -10.80 -20.41
C PHE A 257 -32.62 -12.18 -20.17
N LEU A 258 -32.53 -12.63 -18.91
CA LEU A 258 -31.96 -13.94 -18.57
C LEU A 258 -32.79 -15.09 -19.13
N THR A 259 -34.12 -15.03 -19.02
CA THR A 259 -35.01 -16.05 -19.60
C THR A 259 -34.89 -16.11 -21.13
N GLN A 260 -34.74 -14.95 -21.80
CA GLN A 260 -34.48 -14.91 -23.24
C GLN A 260 -33.11 -15.50 -23.60
N ARG A 261 -32.07 -15.23 -22.80
CA ARG A 261 -30.73 -15.82 -22.99
C ARG A 261 -30.72 -17.34 -22.83
N LEU A 262 -31.54 -17.89 -21.93
CA LEU A 262 -31.72 -19.35 -21.81
C LEU A 262 -32.32 -19.97 -23.07
N GLY A 263 -33.28 -19.30 -23.73
CA GLY A 263 -33.82 -19.76 -25.02
C GLY A 263 -34.39 -21.19 -25.01
N GLY A 264 -34.86 -21.66 -23.84
CA GLY A 264 -35.33 -23.04 -23.65
C GLY A 264 -34.24 -24.07 -23.32
N GLN A 265 -32.95 -23.67 -23.33
CA GLN A 265 -31.84 -24.49 -22.85
C GLN A 265 -31.88 -24.61 -21.32
N SER A 266 -31.38 -25.72 -20.79
CA SER A 266 -31.29 -25.95 -19.34
C SER A 266 -30.21 -25.09 -18.68
N GLU A 267 -29.11 -24.84 -19.41
CA GLU A 267 -27.95 -24.08 -18.95
C GLU A 267 -27.28 -23.32 -20.10
N VAL A 268 -26.85 -22.07 -19.84
CA VAL A 268 -26.11 -21.21 -20.77
C VAL A 268 -25.01 -20.48 -20.00
N LYS A 269 -23.82 -20.34 -20.60
CA LYS A 269 -22.79 -19.44 -20.09
C LYS A 269 -23.01 -18.03 -20.63
N ILE A 270 -23.14 -17.06 -19.74
CA ILE A 270 -23.25 -15.65 -20.12
C ILE A 270 -22.02 -14.88 -19.62
N PRO A 271 -21.42 -13.99 -20.43
CA PRO A 271 -20.39 -13.09 -19.94
C PRO A 271 -20.97 -12.18 -18.85
N LEU A 272 -20.34 -12.17 -17.67
CA LEU A 272 -20.81 -11.39 -16.53
C LEU A 272 -20.92 -9.91 -16.88
N ARG A 273 -20.02 -9.40 -17.74
CA ARG A 273 -20.02 -8.02 -18.24
C ARG A 273 -21.38 -7.59 -18.80
N GLU A 274 -22.20 -8.49 -19.33
CA GLU A 274 -23.53 -8.15 -19.84
C GLU A 274 -24.52 -7.73 -18.74
N LEU A 275 -24.30 -8.18 -17.50
CA LEU A 275 -25.13 -7.88 -16.35
C LEU A 275 -24.64 -6.68 -15.53
N LEU A 276 -23.44 -6.16 -15.81
CA LEU A 276 -22.81 -5.15 -14.98
C LEU A 276 -23.31 -3.73 -15.27
N PRO A 277 -23.31 -2.86 -14.25
CA PRO A 277 -23.57 -1.43 -14.41
C PRO A 277 -22.75 -0.79 -15.54
N ASP A 278 -23.36 0.19 -16.22
CA ASP A 278 -22.75 0.94 -17.35
C ASP A 278 -21.33 1.41 -17.05
N PHE A 279 -21.09 1.92 -15.84
CA PHE A 279 -19.78 2.42 -15.45
C PHE A 279 -18.70 1.34 -15.56
N ILE A 280 -18.97 0.13 -15.05
CA ILE A 280 -18.05 -1.00 -15.12
C ILE A 280 -17.86 -1.41 -16.57
N ARG A 281 -18.94 -1.60 -17.33
CA ARG A 281 -18.85 -2.04 -18.74
C ARG A 281 -18.04 -1.09 -19.61
N LYS A 282 -18.12 0.22 -19.34
CA LYS A 282 -17.40 1.28 -20.06
C LYS A 282 -15.97 1.47 -19.62
N ASN A 283 -15.58 1.06 -18.41
CA ASN A 283 -14.24 1.33 -17.87
C ASN A 283 -13.39 0.07 -17.68
N LEU A 284 -13.99 -1.11 -17.56
CA LEU A 284 -13.28 -2.39 -17.39
C LEU A 284 -12.25 -2.57 -18.50
N ALA A 285 -11.04 -2.97 -18.08
CA ALA A 285 -9.91 -3.19 -18.95
C ALA A 285 -9.56 -1.94 -19.79
N ARG A 286 -9.82 -0.73 -19.27
CA ARG A 286 -9.41 0.52 -19.90
C ARG A 286 -8.47 1.31 -19.03
N TYR A 287 -7.47 1.89 -19.68
CA TYR A 287 -6.64 2.94 -19.13
C TYR A 287 -7.31 4.28 -19.29
N GLN A 288 -6.97 5.21 -18.41
CA GLN A 288 -7.41 6.59 -18.51
C GLN A 288 -6.29 7.42 -19.12
N ALA A 289 -6.63 8.45 -19.90
CA ALA A 289 -5.62 9.40 -20.39
C ALA A 289 -5.03 10.19 -19.22
N CYS A 290 -5.89 10.62 -18.28
CA CYS A 290 -5.50 11.29 -17.06
C CYS A 290 -5.31 10.32 -15.88
N ALA A 291 -4.40 10.68 -15.00
CA ALA A 291 -4.36 10.20 -13.63
C ALA A 291 -5.37 10.99 -12.78
N GLY A 292 -5.63 10.50 -11.56
CA GLY A 292 -6.61 11.12 -10.66
C GLY A 292 -7.65 10.12 -10.18
N PRO A 293 -8.45 9.49 -11.07
CA PRO A 293 -9.37 8.45 -10.65
C PRO A 293 -8.60 7.37 -9.88
N ASN A 294 -9.11 7.06 -8.70
CA ASN A 294 -8.54 6.08 -7.78
C ASN A 294 -9.59 5.05 -7.39
N CYS A 295 -9.17 4.10 -6.56
CA CYS A 295 -10.04 3.07 -6.00
C CYS A 295 -11.32 3.67 -5.36
N PHE A 296 -11.21 4.77 -4.61
CA PHE A 296 -12.35 5.47 -4.00
C PHE A 296 -13.34 6.05 -5.01
N ASN A 297 -12.83 6.69 -6.08
CA ASN A 297 -13.68 7.21 -7.14
C ASN A 297 -14.39 6.08 -7.90
N SER A 298 -13.65 4.99 -8.18
CA SER A 298 -14.19 3.83 -8.89
C SER A 298 -15.34 3.20 -8.11
N SER A 299 -15.22 3.07 -6.78
CA SER A 299 -16.23 2.41 -5.96
C SER A 299 -17.54 3.20 -5.86
N LEU A 300 -17.47 4.53 -5.82
CA LEU A 300 -18.65 5.40 -5.81
C LEU A 300 -19.38 5.44 -7.16
N ASN A 301 -18.64 5.42 -8.26
CA ASN A 301 -19.20 5.66 -9.58
C ASN A 301 -19.94 4.46 -10.17
N VAL A 302 -19.73 3.23 -9.66
CA VAL A 302 -20.50 2.05 -10.10
C VAL A 302 -21.99 2.30 -9.92
N ALA A 303 -22.40 2.83 -8.78
CA ALA A 303 -23.79 3.02 -8.45
C ALA A 303 -24.42 4.30 -9.06
N ARG A 304 -23.59 5.28 -9.46
CA ARG A 304 -24.03 6.53 -10.11
C ARG A 304 -24.42 6.36 -11.57
N GLY A 305 -24.02 5.27 -12.22
CA GLY A 305 -24.37 4.99 -13.61
C GLY A 305 -23.95 6.11 -14.57
N ARG A 306 -24.93 6.83 -15.12
CA ARG A 306 -24.70 7.93 -16.08
C ARG A 306 -24.15 9.21 -15.45
N GLU A 307 -24.35 9.39 -14.15
CA GLU A 307 -23.85 10.55 -13.39
C GLU A 307 -22.42 10.32 -12.85
N ALA A 308 -21.76 9.27 -13.30
CA ALA A 308 -20.40 8.96 -12.89
C ALA A 308 -19.42 10.08 -13.30
N VAL A 309 -18.63 10.55 -12.34
CA VAL A 309 -17.63 11.61 -12.56
C VAL A 309 -16.23 11.02 -12.35
N ILE A 310 -15.46 10.97 -13.43
CA ILE A 310 -14.07 10.48 -13.44
C ILE A 310 -13.17 11.56 -12.84
N GLN A 311 -12.83 11.41 -11.55
CA GLN A 311 -11.99 12.36 -10.84
C GLN A 311 -11.25 11.69 -9.69
N PHE A 312 -10.27 12.37 -9.10
CA PHE A 312 -9.72 11.93 -7.83
C PHE A 312 -10.70 12.15 -6.69
N THR A 313 -10.83 11.17 -5.80
CA THR A 313 -11.66 11.23 -4.61
C THR A 313 -10.79 11.02 -3.37
N THR A 314 -10.86 11.93 -2.39
CA THR A 314 -10.13 11.78 -1.12
C THR A 314 -10.84 10.77 -0.20
N GLN A 315 -10.21 10.41 0.92
CA GLN A 315 -10.86 9.61 1.97
C GLN A 315 -12.08 10.34 2.54
N GLU A 316 -11.96 11.65 2.79
CA GLU A 316 -13.03 12.49 3.34
C GLU A 316 -14.21 12.60 2.36
N ASP A 317 -13.92 12.77 1.06
CA ASP A 317 -14.94 12.81 0.02
C ASP A 317 -15.67 11.47 -0.11
N LEU A 318 -14.93 10.35 -0.09
CA LEU A 318 -15.52 9.01 -0.07
C LEU A 318 -16.48 8.86 1.11
N MET A 319 -16.02 9.25 2.30
CA MET A 319 -16.79 9.15 3.53
C MET A 319 -18.04 9.99 3.54
N LYS A 320 -17.94 11.23 3.06
CA LYS A 320 -19.09 12.11 2.92
C LYS A 320 -20.14 11.50 1.98
N GLN A 321 -19.71 10.89 0.88
CA GLN A 321 -20.63 10.26 -0.07
C GLN A 321 -21.25 8.97 0.50
N ILE A 322 -20.47 8.16 1.20
CA ILE A 322 -20.97 6.96 1.90
C ILE A 322 -22.01 7.36 2.95
N SER A 323 -21.74 8.36 3.80
CA SER A 323 -22.68 8.76 4.85
C SER A 323 -23.97 9.35 4.30
N MET A 324 -23.93 10.03 3.15
CA MET A 324 -25.11 10.66 2.55
C MET A 324 -26.00 9.70 1.77
N SER A 325 -25.44 8.61 1.21
CA SER A 325 -26.14 7.82 0.18
C SER A 325 -26.14 6.32 0.41
N TYR A 326 -25.46 5.84 1.45
CA TYR A 326 -25.34 4.41 1.72
C TYR A 326 -25.81 4.08 3.13
N ARG A 327 -26.31 2.85 3.29
CA ARG A 327 -26.41 2.17 4.57
C ARG A 327 -25.25 1.21 4.73
N ARG A 328 -25.01 0.79 5.96
CA ARG A 328 -24.11 -0.33 6.23
C ARG A 328 -24.79 -1.66 5.92
N VAL A 329 -24.05 -2.60 5.35
CA VAL A 329 -24.49 -3.98 5.19
C VAL A 329 -24.22 -4.73 6.49
N ARG A 330 -25.23 -5.42 7.01
CA ARG A 330 -25.07 -6.21 8.23
C ARG A 330 -24.26 -7.49 7.95
N PRO A 331 -23.59 -8.06 8.95
CA PRO A 331 -22.71 -9.22 8.75
C PRO A 331 -23.44 -10.48 8.27
N ASP A 332 -24.72 -10.61 8.56
CA ASP A 332 -25.61 -11.70 8.16
C ASP A 332 -26.21 -11.51 6.77
N GLU A 333 -26.07 -10.32 6.17
CA GLU A 333 -26.55 -10.06 4.83
C GLU A 333 -25.54 -10.55 3.77
N PRO A 334 -25.99 -11.24 2.71
CA PRO A 334 -25.11 -11.61 1.62
C PRO A 334 -24.64 -10.37 0.86
N LEU A 335 -23.40 -10.40 0.36
CA LEU A 335 -22.85 -9.38 -0.52
C LEU A 335 -23.57 -9.40 -1.87
N ARG A 336 -23.91 -8.22 -2.40
CA ARG A 336 -24.61 -8.02 -3.67
C ARG A 336 -23.78 -7.15 -4.61
N LEU A 337 -24.01 -7.28 -5.92
CA LEU A 337 -23.39 -6.43 -6.93
C LEU A 337 -23.55 -4.96 -6.52
N GLY A 338 -22.49 -4.15 -6.59
CA GLY A 338 -22.59 -2.73 -6.28
C GLY A 338 -22.33 -2.37 -4.81
N ASP A 339 -22.22 -3.35 -3.91
CA ASP A 339 -21.76 -3.09 -2.54
C ASP A 339 -20.35 -2.48 -2.57
N VAL A 340 -20.17 -1.39 -1.83
CA VAL A 340 -18.88 -0.73 -1.68
C VAL A 340 -18.12 -1.38 -0.52
N LEU A 341 -17.01 -2.02 -0.86
CA LEU A 341 -16.07 -2.65 0.06
C LEU A 341 -14.98 -1.63 0.41
N VAL A 342 -14.88 -1.22 1.67
CA VAL A 342 -13.84 -0.31 2.14
C VAL A 342 -12.89 -1.03 3.08
N TYR A 343 -11.62 -1.07 2.69
CA TYR A 343 -10.55 -1.72 3.43
C TYR A 343 -9.75 -0.67 4.20
N SER A 344 -9.73 -0.82 5.52
CA SER A 344 -9.03 0.07 6.44
C SER A 344 -7.95 -0.66 7.23
N SER A 345 -6.90 0.05 7.61
CA SER A 345 -5.97 -0.45 8.63
C SER A 345 -6.65 -0.54 9.99
N LEU A 346 -5.99 -1.18 10.97
CA LEU A 346 -6.47 -1.22 12.36
C LEU A 346 -6.53 0.16 13.04
N LYS A 347 -5.95 1.21 12.43
CA LYS A 347 -5.98 2.61 12.89
C LYS A 347 -7.05 3.44 12.17
N ASP A 348 -8.03 2.80 11.55
CA ASP A 348 -9.12 3.41 10.78
C ASP A 348 -8.67 4.23 9.54
N GLU A 349 -7.43 4.07 9.09
CA GLU A 349 -6.95 4.68 7.84
C GLU A 349 -7.39 3.84 6.64
N MET A 350 -8.18 4.42 5.72
CA MET A 350 -8.67 3.71 4.53
C MET A 350 -7.54 3.57 3.53
N LYS A 351 -7.22 2.34 3.15
CA LYS A 351 -6.16 2.02 2.19
C LYS A 351 -6.70 1.75 0.80
N HIS A 352 -7.90 1.18 0.72
CA HIS A 352 -8.51 0.80 -0.55
C HIS A 352 -10.04 0.81 -0.47
N ALA A 353 -10.69 1.05 -1.61
CA ALA A 353 -12.11 0.77 -1.76
C ALA A 353 -12.36 0.10 -3.11
N SER A 354 -13.31 -0.81 -3.16
CA SER A 354 -13.71 -1.50 -4.39
C SER A 354 -15.21 -1.72 -4.38
N THR A 355 -15.76 -2.19 -5.51
CA THR A 355 -17.15 -2.56 -5.59
C THR A 355 -17.28 -4.06 -5.77
N TYR A 356 -18.04 -4.72 -4.90
CA TYR A 356 -18.34 -6.13 -5.02
C TYR A 356 -19.05 -6.42 -6.35
N ILE A 357 -18.62 -7.47 -7.04
CA ILE A 357 -19.17 -7.89 -8.32
C ILE A 357 -19.87 -9.24 -8.19
N ASP A 358 -19.10 -10.27 -7.87
CA ASP A 358 -19.58 -11.65 -7.76
C ASP A 358 -18.58 -12.47 -6.95
N ARG A 359 -19.06 -13.42 -6.14
CA ARG A 359 -18.24 -14.37 -5.37
C ARG A 359 -17.05 -13.71 -4.67
N ASP A 360 -15.83 -14.02 -5.10
CA ASP A 360 -14.57 -13.52 -4.57
C ASP A 360 -14.03 -12.32 -5.37
N TYR A 361 -14.79 -11.75 -6.31
CA TYR A 361 -14.33 -10.68 -7.18
C TYR A 361 -14.91 -9.31 -6.80
N ALA A 362 -14.06 -8.30 -6.97
CA ALA A 362 -14.43 -6.90 -6.89
C ALA A 362 -13.93 -6.15 -8.12
N PHE A 363 -14.64 -5.08 -8.49
CA PHE A 363 -14.22 -4.11 -9.48
C PHE A 363 -13.49 -2.98 -8.78
N THR A 364 -12.30 -2.64 -9.27
CA THR A 364 -11.49 -1.59 -8.69
C THR A 364 -10.61 -0.92 -9.73
N LYS A 365 -10.12 0.28 -9.39
CA LYS A 365 -9.01 0.92 -10.07
C LYS A 365 -7.81 0.99 -9.11
N ASN A 366 -6.80 0.18 -9.39
CA ASN A 366 -5.66 0.02 -8.49
C ASN A 366 -4.74 1.24 -8.49
N GLY A 367 -4.92 2.12 -7.51
CA GLY A 367 -4.09 3.30 -7.34
C GLY A 367 -4.43 4.45 -8.29
N LEU A 368 -3.58 5.46 -8.27
CA LEU A 368 -3.83 6.78 -8.85
C LEU A 368 -3.34 6.93 -10.29
N GLY A 369 -2.40 6.08 -10.69
CA GLY A 369 -1.73 6.17 -11.98
C GLY A 369 -2.71 5.96 -13.14
N ARG A 370 -2.48 6.70 -14.23
CA ARG A 370 -3.17 6.49 -15.51
C ARG A 370 -2.87 5.12 -16.13
N SER A 371 -1.70 4.57 -15.81
CA SER A 371 -1.24 3.24 -16.17
C SER A 371 -1.84 2.11 -15.33
N SER A 372 -2.71 2.42 -14.38
CA SER A 372 -3.51 1.44 -13.67
C SER A 372 -4.89 1.33 -14.30
N PRO A 373 -5.23 0.22 -14.96
CA PRO A 373 -6.54 0.04 -15.57
C PRO A 373 -7.61 -0.23 -14.50
N TYR A 374 -8.88 -0.15 -14.89
CA TYR A 374 -9.96 -0.73 -14.10
C TYR A 374 -10.05 -2.23 -14.38
N VAL A 375 -10.21 -3.03 -13.34
CA VAL A 375 -10.01 -4.48 -13.41
C VAL A 375 -11.02 -5.19 -12.51
N PHE A 376 -11.28 -6.47 -12.79
CA PHE A 376 -11.75 -7.37 -11.73
C PHE A 376 -10.54 -7.95 -11.02
N GLN A 377 -10.61 -7.96 -9.71
CA GLN A 377 -9.57 -8.49 -8.85
C GLN A 377 -10.21 -9.32 -7.74
N LYS A 378 -9.56 -10.41 -7.35
CA LYS A 378 -10.05 -11.18 -6.21
C LYS A 378 -9.88 -10.42 -4.91
N HIS A 379 -10.79 -10.60 -3.96
CA HIS A 379 -10.70 -9.98 -2.64
C HIS A 379 -9.38 -10.36 -1.96
N SER A 380 -8.98 -11.63 -2.03
CA SER A 380 -7.71 -12.10 -1.49
C SER A 380 -6.48 -11.42 -2.10
N GLU A 381 -6.54 -11.05 -3.38
CA GLU A 381 -5.44 -10.34 -4.06
C GLU A 381 -5.40 -8.85 -3.66
N ILE A 382 -6.58 -8.23 -3.48
CA ILE A 382 -6.67 -6.87 -2.92
C ILE A 382 -6.09 -6.87 -1.50
N GLU A 383 -6.52 -7.82 -0.66
CA GLU A 383 -6.07 -7.97 0.72
C GLU A 383 -4.55 -8.13 0.80
N GLN A 384 -3.98 -9.07 0.05
CA GLN A 384 -2.53 -9.31 0.03
C GLN A 384 -1.75 -8.12 -0.54
N GLY A 385 -2.31 -7.41 -1.52
CA GLY A 385 -1.69 -6.25 -2.14
C GLY A 385 -1.55 -5.05 -1.20
N TYR A 386 -2.57 -4.82 -0.36
CA TYR A 386 -2.64 -3.65 0.52
C TYR A 386 -2.29 -3.94 1.99
N PHE A 387 -2.43 -5.19 2.45
CA PHE A 387 -2.25 -5.60 3.84
C PHE A 387 -1.38 -6.86 3.90
N LYS A 388 -0.08 -6.69 3.71
CA LYS A 388 0.89 -7.81 3.67
C LYS A 388 0.98 -8.61 4.97
N ASP A 389 0.54 -8.02 6.08
CA ASP A 389 0.46 -8.65 7.40
C ASP A 389 -0.92 -9.24 7.69
N ASP A 390 -1.83 -9.27 6.70
CA ASP A 390 -3.22 -9.71 6.81
C ASP A 390 -4.03 -8.96 7.89
N ARG A 391 -3.60 -7.74 8.29
CA ARG A 391 -4.30 -6.95 9.32
C ARG A 391 -5.07 -5.79 8.72
N PHE A 392 -6.37 -6.01 8.52
CA PHE A 392 -7.29 -4.98 8.04
C PHE A 392 -8.68 -5.11 8.67
N GLN A 393 -9.47 -4.07 8.48
CA GLN A 393 -10.91 -4.04 8.72
C GLN A 393 -11.62 -3.86 7.38
N LEU A 394 -12.68 -4.65 7.16
CA LEU A 394 -13.54 -4.52 5.98
C LEU A 394 -14.90 -3.98 6.41
N SER A 395 -15.26 -2.82 5.86
CA SER A 395 -16.59 -2.22 6.01
C SER A 395 -17.33 -2.30 4.68
N VAL A 396 -18.59 -2.72 4.72
CA VAL A 396 -19.42 -2.92 3.53
C VAL A 396 -20.61 -1.97 3.55
N PHE A 397 -20.82 -1.27 2.44
CA PHE A 397 -21.85 -0.26 2.28
C PHE A 397 -22.71 -0.55 1.05
N ARG A 398 -24.02 -0.32 1.17
CA ARG A 398 -25.01 -0.55 0.11
C ARG A 398 -25.93 0.65 -0.01
N ILE A 399 -26.38 0.98 -1.21
CA ILE A 399 -27.45 1.96 -1.39
C ILE A 399 -28.72 1.43 -0.70
N PRO A 400 -29.36 2.18 0.20
CA PRO A 400 -30.56 1.72 0.88
C PRO A 400 -31.68 1.47 -0.14
N GLU A 401 -32.42 0.38 0.08
CA GLU A 401 -33.69 0.16 -0.60
C GLU A 401 -34.74 1.15 -0.09
N SER A 402 -35.85 1.29 -0.80
CA SER A 402 -36.94 2.20 -0.39
C SER A 402 -37.38 1.91 1.05
N GLY A 403 -37.35 2.94 1.91
CA GLY A 403 -37.70 2.83 3.33
C GLY A 403 -36.54 2.46 4.26
N GLN A 404 -35.36 2.08 3.74
CA GLN A 404 -34.16 1.89 4.56
C GLN A 404 -33.48 3.25 4.84
N ALA A 405 -33.02 3.44 6.07
CA ALA A 405 -32.28 4.64 6.44
C ALA A 405 -30.85 4.61 5.86
N VAL A 406 -30.37 5.77 5.42
CA VAL A 406 -28.93 6.01 5.18
C VAL A 406 -28.19 6.05 6.52
N LEU A 407 -26.87 5.94 6.48
CA LEU A 407 -26.02 6.19 7.65
C LEU A 407 -26.30 7.59 8.22
N SER A 408 -26.33 7.71 9.54
CA SER A 408 -26.53 9.01 10.19
C SER A 408 -25.39 9.97 9.80
N ALA A 409 -25.76 11.19 9.41
CA ALA A 409 -24.83 12.22 8.94
C ALA A 409 -23.78 12.64 10.01
N ASP A 410 -24.01 12.28 11.28
CA ASP A 410 -23.10 12.57 12.38
C ASP A 410 -21.82 11.71 12.38
N GLY A 411 -21.69 10.76 11.44
CA GLY A 411 -20.46 9.98 11.21
C GLY A 411 -20.11 9.00 12.33
N ARG A 412 -20.90 8.97 13.42
CA ARG A 412 -20.70 8.07 14.56
C ARG A 412 -21.00 6.62 14.22
N GLY A 413 -21.80 6.36 13.17
CA GLY A 413 -22.13 5.01 12.68
C GLY A 413 -21.04 4.30 11.85
N TRP A 414 -19.98 5.02 11.43
CA TRP A 414 -18.86 4.38 10.72
C TRP A 414 -17.91 3.65 11.68
N ARG A 415 -17.62 4.26 12.84
CA ARG A 415 -16.68 3.70 13.82
C ARG A 415 -17.42 2.71 14.71
N GLY A 416 -17.15 1.42 14.50
CA GLY A 416 -17.61 0.36 15.39
C GLY A 416 -18.31 -0.76 14.64
N ALA A 417 -18.02 -1.99 15.03
CA ALA A 417 -18.70 -3.22 14.63
C ALA A 417 -18.35 -3.84 13.26
N TYR A 418 -17.06 -3.83 12.87
CA TYR A 418 -16.40 -5.04 12.35
C TYR A 418 -14.89 -4.96 12.60
N THR A 419 -14.54 -4.97 13.89
CA THR A 419 -13.19 -5.31 14.37
C THR A 419 -13.17 -6.79 14.77
N GLU A 420 -13.59 -7.69 13.88
CA GLU A 420 -12.98 -9.02 13.91
C GLU A 420 -11.72 -8.89 13.05
N PRO A 421 -10.50 -9.10 13.58
CA PRO A 421 -9.34 -9.30 12.72
C PRO A 421 -9.74 -10.36 11.70
N TYR A 422 -9.71 -9.98 10.42
CA TYR A 422 -10.12 -10.84 9.32
C TYR A 422 -9.09 -11.96 9.16
N PHE A 423 -9.16 -12.98 10.02
CA PHE A 423 -8.33 -14.17 9.89
C PHE A 423 -8.86 -14.97 8.70
N LYS A 424 -8.01 -15.19 7.69
CA LYS A 424 -8.24 -16.05 6.52
C LYS A 424 -9.14 -17.24 6.89
N GLY A 425 -10.38 -17.23 6.40
CA GLY A 425 -11.31 -18.34 6.63
C GLY A 425 -12.77 -18.14 6.22
N ARG A 426 -13.27 -16.90 6.11
CA ARG A 426 -14.72 -16.66 5.88
C ARG A 426 -15.17 -16.42 4.43
N LEU A 427 -14.30 -16.04 3.50
CA LEU A 427 -14.70 -15.83 2.09
C LEU A 427 -14.35 -16.97 1.13
N SER A 428 -13.48 -17.90 1.53
CA SER A 428 -13.02 -18.99 0.66
C SER A 428 -13.80 -20.30 0.80
N ARG A 429 -14.98 -20.28 1.42
CA ARG A 429 -15.88 -21.45 1.44
C ARG A 429 -17.26 -21.05 0.96
N PRO A 430 -17.82 -21.71 -0.07
CA PRO A 430 -19.26 -21.67 -0.28
C PRO A 430 -19.93 -22.13 1.01
N LEU A 431 -20.98 -21.42 1.41
CA LEU A 431 -21.94 -21.87 2.42
C LEU A 431 -22.34 -23.32 2.11
N GLY A 432 -21.81 -24.27 2.89
CA GLY A 432 -22.03 -25.68 2.58
C GLY A 432 -21.16 -26.72 3.30
N VAL A 433 -20.67 -26.49 4.54
CA VAL A 433 -20.32 -27.59 5.46
C VAL A 433 -20.62 -27.17 6.91
N SER A 434 -21.26 -28.09 7.63
CA SER A 434 -22.10 -28.01 8.82
C SER A 434 -21.69 -27.17 10.05
N ALA A 435 -22.72 -26.59 10.66
CA ALA A 435 -22.82 -26.19 12.05
C ALA A 435 -22.96 -27.40 13.01
N GLN A 436 -22.08 -28.40 12.93
CA GLN A 436 -22.16 -29.63 13.75
C GLN A 436 -20.82 -30.02 14.39
N MET A 437 -20.13 -29.08 15.05
CA MET A 437 -19.18 -29.48 16.09
C MET A 437 -19.79 -29.24 17.47
N SER A 438 -20.13 -30.35 18.12
CA SER A 438 -20.53 -30.41 19.51
C SER A 438 -19.41 -29.87 20.42
N THR A 439 -19.79 -29.44 21.63
CA THR A 439 -18.85 -28.92 22.64
C THR A 439 -17.76 -29.94 22.98
N SER A 440 -18.07 -31.24 22.92
CA SER A 440 -17.12 -32.33 23.19
C SER A 440 -16.06 -32.48 22.08
N GLU A 441 -16.41 -32.24 20.82
CA GLU A 441 -15.45 -32.30 19.70
C GLU A 441 -14.46 -31.12 19.75
N ARG A 442 -14.90 -29.94 20.20
CA ARG A 442 -13.98 -28.81 20.46
C ARG A 442 -13.02 -29.13 21.60
N ALA A 443 -13.52 -29.71 22.70
CA ALA A 443 -12.69 -30.10 23.83
C ALA A 443 -11.63 -31.16 23.44
N ALA A 444 -11.96 -32.09 22.53
CA ALA A 444 -11.02 -33.09 22.02
C ALA A 444 -9.88 -32.47 21.20
N VAL A 445 -10.17 -31.46 20.38
CA VAL A 445 -9.16 -30.71 19.60
C VAL A 445 -8.23 -29.92 20.52
N PHE A 446 -8.77 -29.24 21.53
CA PHE A 446 -7.95 -28.52 22.51
C PHE A 446 -7.08 -29.46 23.35
N LYS A 447 -7.58 -30.63 23.71
CA LYS A 447 -6.81 -31.66 24.43
C LYS A 447 -5.68 -32.23 23.56
N GLN A 448 -5.88 -32.41 22.25
CA GLN A 448 -4.81 -32.81 21.34
C GLN A 448 -3.75 -31.72 21.15
N ALA A 449 -4.16 -30.44 21.12
CA ALA A 449 -3.22 -29.31 21.06
C ALA A 449 -2.36 -29.21 22.34
N ASP A 450 -2.96 -29.39 23.53
CA ASP A 450 -2.23 -29.41 24.81
C ASP A 450 -1.21 -30.58 24.86
N VAL A 451 -1.59 -31.75 24.33
CA VAL A 451 -0.68 -32.90 24.21
C VAL A 451 0.50 -32.62 23.25
N LEU A 452 0.28 -31.90 22.16
CA LEU A 452 1.33 -31.53 21.20
C LEU A 452 2.29 -30.48 21.76
N VAL A 453 1.80 -29.55 22.58
CA VAL A 453 2.62 -28.56 23.30
C VAL A 453 3.47 -29.23 24.38
N ARG A 454 2.90 -30.18 25.13
CA ARG A 454 3.63 -30.95 26.15
C ARG A 454 4.63 -31.96 25.57
N LYS A 455 4.40 -32.47 24.35
CA LYS A 455 5.31 -33.43 23.71
C LYS A 455 6.58 -32.80 23.11
N ASN A 456 6.60 -31.49 22.87
CA ASN A 456 7.73 -30.78 22.25
C ASN A 456 8.48 -29.84 23.21
N SER A 457 8.50 -30.16 24.51
CA SER A 457 9.19 -29.33 25.50
C SER A 457 10.72 -29.37 25.32
N LEU A 458 11.26 -28.38 24.60
CA LEU A 458 12.66 -28.01 24.75
C LEU A 458 12.89 -27.52 26.18
N SER A 459 14.00 -27.94 26.81
CA SER A 459 14.38 -27.42 28.13
C SER A 459 14.74 -25.93 28.04
N LEU A 460 14.75 -25.25 29.19
CA LEU A 460 15.15 -23.84 29.26
C LEU A 460 16.57 -23.63 28.73
N GLU A 461 17.48 -24.58 29.00
CA GLU A 461 18.84 -24.55 28.43
C GLU A 461 18.83 -24.65 26.90
N GLN A 462 17.95 -25.50 26.33
CA GLN A 462 17.85 -25.66 24.88
C GLN A 462 17.30 -24.42 24.17
N TRP A 463 16.46 -23.64 24.83
CA TRP A 463 15.99 -22.35 24.31
C TRP A 463 17.06 -21.25 24.37
N VAL A 464 17.84 -21.21 25.45
CA VAL A 464 18.95 -20.26 25.61
C VAL A 464 20.07 -20.53 24.60
N ASP A 465 20.39 -21.81 24.37
CA ASP A 465 21.36 -22.22 23.35
C ASP A 465 20.89 -21.90 21.92
N LEU A 466 19.58 -21.97 21.65
CA LEU A 466 19.02 -21.66 20.32
C LEU A 466 19.08 -20.16 19.99
N LEU A 467 18.99 -19.31 21.01
CA LEU A 467 18.89 -17.85 20.86
C LEU A 467 20.25 -17.14 20.98
N GLY A 468 21.26 -17.80 21.55
CA GLY A 468 22.65 -17.30 21.60
C GLY A 468 22.83 -15.98 22.35
N ASP A 469 21.84 -15.56 23.14
CA ASP A 469 21.79 -14.26 23.81
C ASP A 469 21.55 -14.42 25.31
N PRO A 470 22.53 -14.07 26.17
CA PRO A 470 22.39 -14.11 27.62
C PRO A 470 21.28 -13.21 28.17
N ASP A 471 20.96 -12.09 27.50
CA ASP A 471 19.92 -11.15 27.94
C ASP A 471 18.52 -11.70 27.65
N ALA A 472 18.39 -12.65 26.71
CA ALA A 472 17.13 -13.35 26.44
C ALA A 472 16.73 -14.29 27.60
N ARG A 473 17.70 -14.78 28.39
CA ARG A 473 17.43 -15.66 29.54
C ARG A 473 16.64 -14.94 30.63
N GLU A 474 17.04 -13.74 31.01
CA GLU A 474 16.37 -12.95 32.05
C GLU A 474 14.95 -12.55 31.62
N GLN A 475 14.79 -12.17 30.35
CA GLN A 475 13.48 -11.83 29.78
C GLN A 475 12.57 -13.07 29.69
N PHE A 476 13.10 -14.23 29.34
CA PHE A 476 12.35 -15.47 29.26
C PHE A 476 11.98 -16.02 30.64
N GLU A 477 12.88 -15.97 31.62
CA GLU A 477 12.60 -16.35 33.02
C GLU A 477 11.48 -15.45 33.59
N THR A 478 11.50 -14.16 33.27
CA THR A 478 10.45 -13.21 33.65
C THR A 478 9.12 -13.53 32.98
N LEU A 479 9.11 -13.78 31.66
CA LEU A 479 7.90 -14.17 30.92
C LEU A 479 7.33 -15.51 31.38
N HIS A 480 8.18 -16.49 31.68
CA HIS A 480 7.76 -17.79 32.19
C HIS A 480 7.17 -17.67 33.61
N LYS A 481 7.72 -16.81 34.47
CA LYS A 481 7.15 -16.51 35.79
C LYS A 481 5.76 -15.88 35.67
N LEU A 482 5.59 -14.93 34.74
CA LEU A 482 4.30 -14.31 34.43
C LEU A 482 3.30 -15.32 33.86
N PHE A 483 3.74 -16.21 32.98
CA PHE A 483 2.89 -17.24 32.39
C PHE A 483 2.40 -18.26 33.43
N LYS A 484 3.26 -18.64 34.38
CA LYS A 484 2.87 -19.49 35.52
C LYS A 484 1.87 -18.80 36.46
N GLN A 485 2.00 -17.49 36.66
CA GLN A 485 1.03 -16.72 37.45
C GLN A 485 -0.31 -16.60 36.72
N TRP A 486 -0.27 -16.43 35.39
CA TRP A 486 -1.46 -16.35 34.56
C TRP A 486 -2.19 -17.70 34.42
N SER A 487 -1.46 -18.82 34.30
CA SER A 487 -2.05 -20.17 34.30
C SER A 487 -2.80 -20.45 35.60
N LYS A 488 -2.22 -20.10 36.76
CA LYS A 488 -2.90 -20.22 38.06
C LYS A 488 -4.17 -19.37 38.13
N PHE A 489 -4.18 -18.22 37.47
CA PHE A 489 -5.36 -17.35 37.38
C PHE A 489 -6.45 -17.99 36.50
N ALA A 490 -6.08 -18.54 35.34
CA ALA A 490 -7.00 -19.22 34.44
C ALA A 490 -7.60 -20.49 35.06
N ASP A 491 -6.81 -21.27 35.81
CA ASP A 491 -7.29 -22.44 36.55
C ASP A 491 -8.28 -22.04 37.65
N HIS A 492 -8.00 -20.95 38.36
CA HIS A 492 -8.90 -20.40 39.39
C HIS A 492 -10.20 -19.83 38.81
N GLU A 493 -10.14 -19.17 37.65
CA GLU A 493 -11.32 -18.67 36.92
C GLU A 493 -12.20 -19.83 36.39
N LEU A 494 -11.58 -20.93 35.95
CA LEU A 494 -12.29 -22.16 35.57
C LEU A 494 -12.98 -22.84 36.78
N GLU A 495 -12.34 -22.87 37.95
CA GLU A 495 -12.94 -23.36 39.20
C GLU A 495 -14.11 -22.50 39.67
N LEU A 496 -13.97 -21.16 39.62
CA LEU A 496 -15.03 -20.22 40.00
C LEU A 496 -16.24 -20.34 39.06
N ASN A 497 -16.02 -20.46 37.75
CA ASN A 497 -17.09 -20.67 36.78
C ASN A 497 -17.79 -22.03 36.94
N ALA A 498 -17.07 -23.08 37.35
CA ALA A 498 -17.65 -24.40 37.61
C ALA A 498 -18.56 -24.44 38.84
N THR A 499 -18.39 -23.50 39.79
CA THR A 499 -19.23 -23.37 41.00
C THR A 499 -20.46 -22.46 40.80
N GLY A 500 -20.63 -21.88 39.61
CA GLY A 500 -21.75 -20.95 39.32
C GLY A 500 -21.61 -19.58 39.99
N PHE A 501 -20.45 -19.28 40.57
CA PHE A 501 -20.14 -17.99 41.18
C PHE A 501 -19.62 -17.03 40.10
N ASN A 502 -20.18 -15.82 40.01
CA ASN A 502 -19.79 -14.81 39.01
C ASN A 502 -19.09 -13.62 39.70
N PRO A 503 -17.74 -13.62 39.83
CA PRO A 503 -17.03 -12.62 40.61
C PRO A 503 -16.53 -11.51 39.69
N ILE A 504 -17.46 -10.67 39.22
CA ILE A 504 -17.11 -9.50 38.37
C ILE A 504 -16.16 -8.54 39.12
N GLY A 505 -16.23 -8.48 40.45
CA GLY A 505 -15.38 -7.61 41.28
C GLY A 505 -13.93 -8.10 41.45
N GLU A 506 -13.74 -9.40 41.70
CA GLU A 506 -12.43 -9.96 42.06
C GLU A 506 -11.51 -10.13 40.84
N VAL A 507 -12.09 -10.41 39.67
CA VAL A 507 -11.37 -10.45 38.38
C VAL A 507 -10.87 -9.06 37.98
N ALA A 508 -11.70 -8.02 38.17
CA ALA A 508 -11.33 -6.64 37.85
C ALA A 508 -10.21 -6.11 38.77
N GLU A 509 -10.25 -6.44 40.05
CA GLU A 509 -9.21 -6.03 41.02
C GLU A 509 -7.86 -6.68 40.69
N ASN A 510 -7.85 -7.96 40.31
CA ASN A 510 -6.64 -8.68 39.96
C ASN A 510 -6.04 -8.22 38.61
N GLN A 511 -6.87 -7.88 37.63
CA GLN A 511 -6.41 -7.24 36.38
C GLN A 511 -5.76 -5.88 36.63
N GLN A 512 -6.31 -5.08 37.55
CA GLN A 512 -5.76 -3.78 37.92
C GLN A 512 -4.41 -3.91 38.66
N LYS A 513 -4.25 -4.93 39.53
CA LYS A 513 -2.97 -5.24 40.20
C LYS A 513 -1.90 -5.63 39.19
N LEU A 514 -2.23 -6.47 38.21
CA LEU A 514 -1.29 -6.90 37.17
C LEU A 514 -0.82 -5.73 36.29
N LYS A 515 -1.75 -4.83 35.90
CA LYS A 515 -1.44 -3.60 35.17
C LYS A 515 -0.48 -2.69 35.93
N THR A 516 -0.73 -2.51 37.23
CA THR A 516 0.11 -1.66 38.10
C THR A 516 1.54 -2.18 38.20
N ILE A 517 1.73 -3.51 38.27
CA ILE A 517 3.07 -4.15 38.31
C ILE A 517 3.81 -3.93 36.98
N LEU A 518 3.12 -4.11 35.85
CA LEU A 518 3.70 -3.91 34.53
C LEU A 518 4.11 -2.45 34.28
N GLU A 519 3.32 -1.50 34.78
CA GLU A 519 3.59 -0.07 34.62
C GLU A 519 4.74 0.41 35.53
N SER A 520 4.87 -0.10 36.75
CA SER A 520 5.90 0.35 37.70
C SER A 520 7.30 -0.21 37.41
N GLU A 521 7.39 -1.46 36.94
CA GLU A 521 8.69 -2.12 36.73
C GLU A 521 9.26 -1.88 35.31
N PHE A 522 8.41 -1.77 34.28
CA PHE A 522 8.86 -1.78 32.89
C PHE A 522 9.11 -0.37 32.28
N LEU A 523 8.29 0.61 32.65
CA LEU A 523 8.33 1.96 32.05
C LEU A 523 9.43 2.84 32.67
N THR A 524 9.75 2.63 33.94
CA THR A 524 10.66 3.49 34.70
C THR A 524 12.11 3.32 34.24
N ASP A 525 12.49 2.10 33.86
CA ASP A 525 13.87 1.77 33.48
C ASP A 525 14.16 2.07 32.00
N SER A 526 13.17 1.83 31.13
CA SER A 526 13.21 2.18 29.72
C SER A 526 13.29 3.71 29.49
N ARG A 527 12.57 4.49 30.31
CA ARG A 527 12.56 5.96 30.23
C ARG A 527 13.89 6.59 30.69
N LYS A 528 14.55 6.02 31.69
CA LYS A 528 15.89 6.45 32.14
C LYS A 528 16.97 6.15 31.09
N LYS A 529 16.92 4.98 30.46
CA LYS A 529 17.84 4.60 29.36
C LYS A 529 17.68 5.48 28.11
N PHE A 530 16.44 5.88 27.79
CA PHE A 530 16.16 6.79 26.68
C PHE A 530 16.71 8.21 26.91
N LEU A 531 16.44 8.79 28.09
CA LEU A 531 16.91 10.14 28.43
C LEU A 531 18.44 10.24 28.53
N TRP A 532 19.11 9.17 28.98
CA TRP A 532 20.56 9.12 29.02
C TRP A 532 21.20 9.08 27.62
N ARG A 533 20.59 8.39 26.64
CA ARG A 533 21.09 8.32 25.24
C ARG A 533 20.96 9.65 24.50
N VAL A 534 19.86 10.37 24.70
CA VAL A 534 19.62 11.69 24.08
C VAL A 534 20.61 12.74 24.59
N LYS A 535 21.01 12.68 25.87
CA LYS A 535 21.94 13.64 26.48
C LYS A 535 23.40 13.43 26.05
N LYS A 536 23.76 12.26 25.51
CA LYS A 536 25.14 11.87 25.20
C LYS A 536 25.55 12.13 23.74
N ASN A 537 24.59 12.31 22.82
CA ASN A 537 24.86 12.53 21.40
C ASN A 537 24.41 13.93 20.95
N SER A 538 25.34 14.90 20.99
CA SER A 538 25.12 16.28 20.54
C SER A 538 24.78 16.42 19.04
N ASN A 539 25.03 15.38 18.24
CA ASN A 539 24.86 15.41 16.78
C ASN A 539 23.40 15.19 16.30
N ASP A 540 22.49 14.81 17.20
CA ASP A 540 21.06 14.64 16.86
C ASP A 540 20.25 15.93 17.03
N TYR A 541 20.86 16.99 17.58
CA TYR A 541 20.17 18.24 17.91
C TYR A 541 19.65 18.99 16.67
N ASP A 542 20.47 19.12 15.61
CA ASP A 542 20.09 19.79 14.37
C ASP A 542 19.03 19.03 13.56
N ALA A 543 19.06 17.69 13.62
CA ALA A 543 18.06 16.84 13.00
C ALA A 543 16.69 16.99 13.69
N ILE A 544 16.69 17.13 15.03
CA ILE A 544 15.49 17.38 15.82
C ILE A 544 14.93 18.78 15.53
N LEU A 545 15.77 19.81 15.48
CA LEU A 545 15.34 21.18 15.13
C LEU A 545 14.75 21.26 13.72
N THR A 546 15.36 20.57 12.75
CA THR A 546 14.84 20.47 11.38
C THR A 546 13.48 19.77 11.33
N GLN A 547 13.29 18.69 12.10
CA GLN A 547 11.99 18.02 12.20
C GLN A 547 10.92 18.91 12.86
N ILE A 548 11.29 19.70 13.88
CA ILE A 548 10.38 20.65 14.53
C ILE A 548 9.99 21.77 13.56
N SER A 549 10.96 22.34 12.82
CA SER A 549 10.70 23.37 11.79
C SER A 549 9.73 22.86 10.72
N ILE A 550 9.98 21.67 10.16
CA ILE A 550 9.14 21.05 9.12
C ILE A 550 7.74 20.75 9.64
N LYS A 551 7.62 20.24 10.88
CA LYS A 551 6.34 19.82 11.46
C LYS A 551 5.46 21.00 11.87
N HIS A 552 6.05 22.14 12.22
CA HIS A 552 5.34 23.27 12.80
C HIS A 552 5.44 24.58 11.99
N SER A 553 6.08 24.56 10.83
CA SER A 553 6.31 25.73 9.97
C SER A 553 6.94 26.90 10.74
N VAL A 554 7.92 26.61 11.60
CA VAL A 554 8.62 27.62 12.42
C VAL A 554 9.93 28.01 11.72
N ASP A 555 10.11 29.32 11.55
CA ASP A 555 11.36 29.94 11.09
C ASP A 555 12.27 30.20 12.29
N PHE A 556 13.50 29.66 12.24
CA PHE A 556 14.46 29.72 13.35
C PHE A 556 15.47 30.87 13.19
N ASP A 557 15.38 31.70 12.14
CA ASP A 557 16.30 32.81 11.88
C ASP A 557 16.02 34.07 12.75
N GLN A 558 15.16 33.97 13.77
CA GLN A 558 14.87 35.05 14.74
C GLN A 558 15.18 34.64 16.18
N LEU A 559 16.44 34.36 16.48
CA LEU A 559 16.94 34.19 17.85
C LEU A 559 17.47 35.52 18.39
N ASP A 560 17.20 35.84 19.66
CA ASP A 560 17.94 36.90 20.34
C ASP A 560 19.36 36.45 20.71
N SER A 561 20.18 37.36 21.25
CA SER A 561 21.59 37.14 21.59
C SER A 561 21.84 36.04 22.64
N SER A 562 20.80 35.44 23.23
CA SER A 562 20.89 34.31 24.16
C SER A 562 20.53 32.95 23.53
N GLY A 563 20.05 32.92 22.29
CA GLY A 563 19.81 31.66 21.56
C GLY A 563 18.61 30.84 22.06
N VAL A 564 17.66 31.44 22.78
CA VAL A 564 16.48 30.73 23.32
C VAL A 564 15.17 31.31 22.76
N PRO A 565 14.28 30.50 22.14
CA PRO A 565 12.97 30.97 21.68
C PRO A 565 12.00 31.20 22.86
N LEU A 566 11.82 32.46 23.28
CA LEU A 566 11.00 32.84 24.44
C LEU A 566 9.49 32.53 24.28
N VAL A 567 8.99 32.38 23.05
CA VAL A 567 7.54 32.25 22.79
C VAL A 567 7.07 30.79 22.75
N SER A 568 7.98 29.83 22.55
CA SER A 568 7.63 28.42 22.29
C SER A 568 7.59 27.55 23.55
N CYS A 569 8.43 27.83 24.55
CA CYS A 569 8.48 27.05 25.80
C CYS A 569 7.21 27.21 26.64
N HIS A 570 6.62 28.41 26.65
CA HIS A 570 5.43 28.69 27.45
C HIS A 570 4.18 27.97 26.94
N ARG A 571 4.00 27.86 25.62
CA ARG A 571 2.90 27.09 25.01
C ARG A 571 3.05 25.58 25.16
N LEU A 572 4.29 25.09 25.21
CA LEU A 572 4.59 23.67 25.42
C LEU A 572 4.37 23.25 26.88
N ALA A 573 4.76 24.08 27.87
CA ALA A 573 4.49 23.83 29.28
C ALA A 573 2.98 23.74 29.57
N MET A 574 2.20 24.68 29.04
CA MET A 574 0.73 24.71 29.18
C MET A 574 0.03 23.49 28.55
N LYS A 575 0.59 22.91 27.48
CA LYS A 575 -0.02 21.76 26.78
C LYS A 575 0.27 20.42 27.47
N PHE A 576 1.29 20.36 28.31
CA PHE A 576 1.71 19.14 29.01
C PHE A 576 1.51 19.20 30.54
N GLY A 577 0.90 20.26 31.05
CA GLY A 577 0.57 20.39 32.48
C GLY A 577 1.80 20.46 33.39
N LEU A 578 2.84 21.16 32.96
CA LEU A 578 4.06 21.43 33.73
C LEU A 578 4.08 22.85 34.27
#